data_AF-A0A960PRA3-F1
#
_entry.id   AF-A0A960PRA3-F1
#
_cell.length_a   1.000
_cell.length_b   1.000
_cell.length_c   1.000
_cell.angle_alpha   90.00
_cell.angle_beta   90.00
_cell.angle_gamma   90.00
#
_symmetry.space_group_name_H-M   'P 1'
#
loop_
_entity.id
_entity.type
_entity.pdbx_description
1 polymer ?
#
loop_
_entity_poly.entity_id
_entity_poly.type
_entity_poly.pdbx_seq_one_letter_code
_entity_poly.pdbx_strand_id
1 'polypeptide(L)'
;MERDRWQRLQSLFLDLVEVEPAVRERRLDECTGGDEDLRRELSAMLGAHEDESELQIEQHILTVQRSAAGDLAGQRIGAYEVRREIGQGGMATVYLAERVDEYRQRVALKVMRAGLGGRELEERFRRERQILARLDHPNIARILDGGVTGEGRPYLVMQYVEGLPITVYCEEAELGLRERLEIFCTVCETVHLAHRNLIVHRDLKPSNILVTLDGEVKLLDFGIAKLLGPAEDGSEGPAPAADRSELRLLTPEHAAPEQILDGPITTATDTWALGILLY
;
A
#
# COMPACT_ATOMS: atom_id res chain seq x y z
N MET A 1 -10.92 25.94 1.43
CA MET A 1 -9.90 27.00 1.63
C MET A 1 -8.57 26.44 2.11
N GLU A 2 -8.41 25.96 3.36
CA GLU A 2 -7.11 25.36 3.77
C GLU A 2 -6.77 24.06 3.03
N ARG A 3 -7.78 23.24 2.72
CA ARG A 3 -7.63 21.97 1.98
C ARG A 3 -7.14 22.16 0.54
N ASP A 4 -7.64 23.19 -0.13
CA ASP A 4 -7.28 23.51 -1.53
C ASP A 4 -5.86 24.12 -1.62
N ARG A 5 -5.48 24.89 -0.59
CA ARG A 5 -4.13 25.45 -0.48
C ARG A 5 -3.09 24.36 -0.24
N TRP A 6 -3.41 23.38 0.59
CA TRP A 6 -2.53 22.24 0.88
C TRP A 6 -2.32 21.32 -0.34
N GLN A 7 -3.39 21.00 -1.07
CA GLN A 7 -3.28 20.22 -2.31
C GLN A 7 -2.41 20.91 -3.35
N ARG A 8 -2.54 22.24 -3.45
CA ARG A 8 -1.71 23.06 -4.35
C ARG A 8 -0.23 23.07 -3.94
N LEU A 9 0.07 23.19 -2.64
CA LEU A 9 1.43 23.10 -2.11
C LEU A 9 2.09 21.76 -2.44
N GLN A 10 1.37 20.66 -2.19
CA GLN A 10 1.90 19.31 -2.40
C GLN A 10 2.18 19.02 -3.87
N SER A 11 1.27 19.41 -4.77
CA SER A 11 1.47 19.26 -6.22
C SER A 11 2.70 20.03 -6.69
N LEU A 12 2.85 21.29 -6.27
CA LEU A 12 3.97 22.13 -6.66
C LEU A 12 5.31 21.62 -6.08
N PHE A 13 5.30 21.06 -4.87
CA PHE A 13 6.51 20.47 -4.28
C PHE A 13 7.00 19.26 -5.10
N LEU A 14 6.10 18.33 -5.46
CA LEU A 14 6.45 17.16 -6.27
C LEU A 14 6.97 17.55 -7.66
N ASP A 15 6.39 18.58 -8.27
CA ASP A 15 6.83 19.08 -9.57
C ASP A 15 8.21 19.77 -9.53
N LEU A 16 8.66 20.22 -8.35
CA LEU A 16 9.89 20.99 -8.16
C LEU A 16 11.02 20.16 -7.55
N VAL A 17 10.71 19.09 -6.82
CA VAL A 17 11.72 18.27 -6.11
C VAL A 17 12.66 17.55 -7.10
N GLU A 18 12.12 17.07 -8.23
CA GLU A 18 12.89 16.40 -9.30
C GLU A 18 13.57 17.36 -10.28
N VAL A 19 13.32 18.67 -10.16
CA VAL A 19 13.91 19.69 -11.05
C VAL A 19 15.32 20.03 -10.59
N GLU A 20 16.26 20.11 -11.54
CA GLU A 20 17.64 20.46 -11.26
C GLU A 20 17.76 21.82 -10.52
N PRO A 21 18.59 21.94 -9.47
CA PRO A 21 18.61 23.11 -8.58
C PRO A 21 18.78 24.45 -9.31
N ALA A 22 19.53 24.47 -10.41
CA ALA A 22 19.77 25.67 -11.23
C ALA A 22 18.51 26.20 -11.94
N VAL A 23 17.49 25.35 -12.15
CA VAL A 23 16.22 25.70 -12.82
C VAL A 23 15.10 25.89 -11.80
N ARG A 24 15.24 25.33 -10.60
CA ARG A 24 14.21 25.27 -9.56
C ARG A 24 13.76 26.64 -9.06
N GLU A 25 14.68 27.57 -8.79
CA GLU A 25 14.34 28.93 -8.33
C GLU A 25 13.45 29.68 -9.33
N ARG A 26 13.73 29.57 -10.62
CA ARG A 26 12.93 30.21 -11.66
C ARG A 26 11.51 29.63 -11.73
N ARG A 27 11.38 28.30 -11.61
CA ARG A 27 10.06 27.65 -11.60
C ARG A 27 9.29 27.93 -10.30
N LEU A 28 9.98 28.04 -9.17
CA LEU A 28 9.37 28.39 -7.89
C LEU A 28 8.73 29.79 -7.96
N ASP A 29 9.39 30.73 -8.62
CA ASP A 29 8.85 32.06 -8.96
C ASP A 29 7.62 31.99 -9.87
N GLU A 30 7.69 31.21 -10.95
CA GLU A 30 6.60 31.06 -11.92
C GLU A 30 5.35 30.38 -11.32
N CYS A 31 5.54 29.34 -10.52
CA CYS A 31 4.46 28.54 -9.94
C CYS A 31 3.75 29.22 -8.76
N THR A 32 4.45 30.09 -8.04
CA THR A 32 3.89 30.82 -6.89
C THR A 32 3.14 32.08 -7.31
N GLY A 33 3.38 32.59 -8.51
CA GLY A 33 2.59 33.69 -9.10
C GLY A 33 2.59 34.97 -8.24
N GLY A 34 3.65 35.20 -7.46
CA GLY A 34 3.78 36.33 -6.53
C GLY A 34 3.19 36.12 -5.14
N ASP A 35 2.71 34.91 -4.81
CA ASP A 35 2.29 34.55 -3.45
C ASP A 35 3.52 34.27 -2.58
N GLU A 36 3.92 35.26 -1.78
CA GLU A 36 5.11 35.20 -0.93
C GLU A 36 5.01 34.15 0.19
N ASP A 37 3.81 33.86 0.69
CA ASP A 37 3.63 32.85 1.73
C ASP A 37 3.77 31.44 1.14
N LEU A 38 3.14 31.20 -0.02
CA LEU A 38 3.27 29.95 -0.75
C LEU A 38 4.72 29.69 -1.19
N ARG A 39 5.42 30.75 -1.64
CA ARG A 39 6.85 30.67 -1.99
C ARG A 39 7.69 30.27 -0.79
N ARG A 40 7.49 30.93 0.36
CA ARG A 40 8.26 30.68 1.58
C ARG A 40 8.07 29.24 2.07
N GLU A 41 6.83 28.74 2.01
CA GLU A 41 6.50 27.36 2.38
C GLU A 41 7.17 26.35 1.43
N LEU A 42 7.09 26.54 0.10
CA LEU A 42 7.75 25.67 -0.88
C LEU A 42 9.28 25.69 -0.77
N SER A 43 9.89 26.87 -0.60
CA SER A 43 11.34 26.99 -0.39
C SER A 43 11.79 26.28 0.88
N ALA A 44 11.02 26.36 1.97
CA ALA A 44 11.32 25.65 3.21
C ALA A 44 11.23 24.12 3.03
N MET A 45 10.23 23.64 2.29
CA MET A 45 10.07 22.21 1.98
C MET A 45 11.20 21.68 1.09
N LEU A 46 11.61 22.45 0.08
CA LEU A 46 12.69 22.08 -0.82
C LEU A 46 14.06 22.14 -0.13
N GLY A 47 14.30 23.14 0.71
CA GLY A 47 15.54 23.23 1.50
C GLY A 47 15.67 22.10 2.52
N ALA A 48 14.57 21.70 3.16
CA ALA A 48 14.55 20.54 4.05
C ALA A 48 14.80 19.20 3.31
N HIS A 49 14.49 19.13 2.02
CA HIS A 49 14.79 17.96 1.19
C HIS A 49 16.27 17.90 0.76
N GLU A 50 16.93 19.05 0.59
CA GLU A 50 18.34 19.12 0.14
C GLU A 50 19.35 18.94 1.30
N ASP A 51 18.97 19.25 2.54
CA ASP A 51 19.87 19.21 3.70
C ASP A 51 19.77 17.94 4.57
N GLU A 52 18.79 17.04 4.38
CA GLU A 52 18.53 15.93 5.31
C GLU A 52 18.46 14.53 4.68
N SER A 53 19.01 13.56 5.41
CA SER A 53 19.14 12.14 5.04
C SER A 53 17.78 11.48 4.81
N GLU A 54 17.71 10.55 3.84
CA GLU A 54 16.50 9.82 3.39
C GLU A 54 15.56 9.31 4.51
N LEU A 55 16.10 9.02 5.70
CA LEU A 55 15.36 8.55 6.88
C LEU A 55 14.39 9.57 7.50
N GLN A 56 14.59 10.88 7.33
CA GLN A 56 13.74 11.91 7.93
C GLN A 56 12.55 12.31 7.04
N ILE A 57 12.67 12.13 5.72
CA ILE A 57 11.59 12.34 4.76
C ILE A 57 10.47 11.30 4.98
N GLU A 58 10.83 10.04 5.21
CA GLU A 58 9.85 9.01 5.61
C GLU A 58 9.14 9.41 6.91
N GLN A 59 9.87 9.89 7.91
CA GLN A 59 9.29 10.28 9.20
C GLN A 59 8.39 11.52 9.11
N HIS A 60 8.72 12.51 8.28
CA HIS A 60 7.87 13.68 8.08
C HIS A 60 6.63 13.36 7.24
N ILE A 61 6.74 12.52 6.20
CA ILE A 61 5.59 12.01 5.45
C ILE A 61 4.67 11.19 6.38
N LEU A 62 5.23 10.30 7.22
CA LEU A 62 4.47 9.54 8.22
C LEU A 62 3.80 10.45 9.26
N THR A 63 4.46 11.53 9.69
CA THR A 63 3.93 12.47 10.68
C THR A 63 2.80 13.34 10.11
N VAL A 64 2.92 13.78 8.86
CA VAL A 64 1.88 14.54 8.17
C VAL A 64 0.70 13.63 7.80
N GLN A 65 0.95 12.38 7.39
CA GLN A 65 -0.08 11.37 7.08
C GLN A 65 -0.86 10.90 8.33
N ARG A 66 -0.23 10.87 9.51
CA ARG A 66 -0.88 10.62 10.81
C ARG A 66 -1.98 11.62 11.15
N SER A 67 -1.88 12.86 10.68
CA SER A 67 -2.86 13.91 11.00
C SER A 67 -4.11 13.89 10.10
N ALA A 68 -4.01 13.29 8.90
CA ALA A 68 -5.08 13.27 7.89
C ALA A 68 -5.92 11.97 7.91
N ALA A 69 -5.33 10.84 8.31
CA ALA A 69 -6.06 9.59 8.54
C ALA A 69 -6.33 9.46 10.04
N GLY A 70 -7.46 9.99 10.51
CA GLY A 70 -7.79 10.02 11.94
C GLY A 70 -7.50 8.68 12.62
N ASP A 71 -6.67 8.72 13.68
CA ASP A 71 -6.23 7.54 14.39
C ASP A 71 -7.43 6.72 14.86
N LEU A 72 -7.56 5.50 14.32
CA LEU A 72 -8.64 4.59 14.67
C LEU A 72 -8.31 3.77 15.93
N ALA A 73 -7.13 3.93 16.52
CA ALA A 73 -6.77 3.27 17.76
C ALA A 73 -7.82 3.54 18.86
N GLY A 74 -8.23 2.47 19.54
CA GLY A 74 -9.28 2.51 20.56
C GLY A 74 -10.72 2.52 20.02
N GLN A 75 -10.93 2.65 18.71
CA GLN A 75 -12.26 2.57 18.11
C GLN A 75 -12.68 1.13 17.87
N ARG A 76 -14.01 0.91 17.79
CA ARG A 76 -14.59 -0.38 17.42
C ARG A 76 -15.12 -0.34 15.99
N ILE A 77 -14.66 -1.29 15.17
CA ILE A 77 -15.13 -1.51 13.80
C ILE A 77 -15.75 -2.91 13.74
N GLY A 78 -17.09 -2.97 13.66
CA GLY A 78 -17.81 -4.24 13.72
C GLY A 78 -17.54 -5.00 15.02
N ALA A 79 -17.06 -6.25 14.90
CA ALA A 79 -16.69 -7.11 16.03
C ALA A 79 -15.27 -6.86 16.57
N TYR A 80 -14.54 -5.87 16.03
CA TYR A 80 -13.11 -5.69 16.25
C TYR A 80 -12.80 -4.38 16.97
N GLU A 81 -12.01 -4.47 18.04
CA GLU A 81 -11.45 -3.31 18.75
C GLU A 81 -10.04 -3.03 18.21
N VAL A 82 -9.85 -1.83 17.66
CA VAL A 82 -8.57 -1.41 17.06
C VAL A 82 -7.57 -1.10 18.16
N ARG A 83 -6.39 -1.72 18.11
CA ARG A 83 -5.34 -1.56 19.13
C ARG A 83 -4.31 -0.51 18.72
N ARG A 84 -3.65 -0.73 17.59
CA ARG A 84 -2.59 0.15 17.10
C ARG A 84 -2.40 -0.03 15.60
N GLU A 85 -1.83 0.95 14.94
CA GLU A 85 -1.37 0.82 13.56
C GLU A 85 -0.21 -0.17 13.46
N ILE A 86 -0.19 -0.96 12.38
CA ILE A 86 0.90 -1.90 12.04
C ILE A 86 1.46 -1.67 10.63
N GLY A 87 0.80 -0.85 9.81
CA GLY A 87 1.31 -0.44 8.52
C GLY A 87 0.40 0.57 7.86
N GLN A 88 0.98 1.44 7.02
CA GLN A 88 0.26 2.45 6.28
C GLN A 88 0.67 2.39 4.81
N GLY A 89 -0.32 2.32 3.92
CA GLY A 89 -0.14 2.47 2.48
C GLY A 89 -0.91 3.67 1.95
N GLY A 90 -0.75 3.97 0.66
CA GLY A 90 -1.39 5.15 0.06
C GLY A 90 -2.93 5.11 0.06
N MET A 91 -3.56 3.93 -0.02
CA MET A 91 -5.03 3.76 -0.09
C MET A 91 -5.65 3.22 1.20
N ALA A 92 -4.86 2.64 2.10
CA ALA A 92 -5.35 1.94 3.27
C ALA A 92 -4.38 2.04 4.44
N THR A 93 -4.94 1.99 5.64
CA THR A 93 -4.17 1.82 6.87
C THR A 93 -4.47 0.45 7.45
N VAL A 94 -3.44 -0.27 7.88
CA VAL A 94 -3.53 -1.59 8.49
C VAL A 94 -3.30 -1.44 9.99
N TYR A 95 -4.25 -1.94 10.77
CA TYR A 95 -4.22 -1.91 12.23
C TYR A 95 -4.16 -3.33 12.79
N LEU A 96 -3.43 -3.51 13.89
CA LEU A 96 -3.66 -4.63 14.78
C LEU A 96 -4.98 -4.38 15.52
N ALA A 97 -5.90 -5.33 15.44
CA ALA A 97 -7.15 -5.30 16.16
C ALA A 97 -7.40 -6.63 16.88
N GLU A 98 -8.32 -6.62 17.83
CA GLU A 98 -8.77 -7.82 18.54
C GLU A 98 -10.26 -8.02 18.35
N ARG A 99 -10.67 -9.26 18.09
CA ARG A 99 -12.08 -9.65 18.13
C ARG A 99 -12.57 -9.65 19.58
N VAL A 100 -13.74 -9.05 19.84
CA VAL A 100 -14.27 -8.79 21.20
C VAL A 100 -15.70 -9.31 21.44
N ASP A 101 -16.25 -10.15 20.57
CA ASP A 101 -17.61 -10.70 20.73
C ASP A 101 -17.66 -11.98 21.59
N GLU A 102 -17.12 -13.09 21.10
CA GLU A 102 -17.25 -14.42 21.71
C GLU A 102 -15.89 -15.01 22.11
N TYR A 103 -14.82 -14.68 21.37
CA TYR A 103 -13.46 -15.13 21.66
C TYR A 103 -12.44 -14.07 21.23
N ARG A 104 -11.33 -14.01 21.97
CA ARG A 104 -10.23 -13.07 21.68
C ARG A 104 -9.33 -13.64 20.60
N GLN A 105 -9.28 -12.95 19.46
CA GLN A 105 -8.37 -13.27 18.36
C GLN A 105 -7.74 -11.98 17.84
N ARG A 106 -6.41 -11.96 17.74
CA ARG A 106 -5.66 -10.88 17.08
C ARG A 106 -5.83 -10.99 15.57
N VAL A 107 -6.11 -9.87 14.92
CA VAL A 107 -6.34 -9.76 13.47
C VAL A 107 -5.64 -8.52 12.93
N ALA A 108 -5.31 -8.56 11.64
CA ALA A 108 -4.92 -7.37 10.90
C ALA A 108 -6.18 -6.79 10.22
N LEU A 109 -6.47 -5.53 10.51
CA LEU A 109 -7.63 -4.80 10.01
C LEU A 109 -7.16 -3.75 9.01
N LYS A 110 -7.42 -3.97 7.72
CA LYS A 110 -7.08 -3.05 6.64
C LYS A 110 -8.28 -2.17 6.33
N VAL A 111 -8.18 -0.88 6.65
CA VAL A 111 -9.25 0.11 6.47
C VAL A 111 -8.87 1.04 5.32
N MET A 112 -9.75 1.16 4.33
CA MET A 112 -9.53 2.07 3.20
C MET A 112 -9.73 3.54 3.62
N ARG A 113 -9.00 4.47 2.99
CA ARG A 113 -9.12 5.91 3.27
C ARG A 113 -10.51 6.46 2.90
N ALA A 114 -10.93 7.53 3.59
CA ALA A 114 -12.19 8.21 3.33
C ALA A 114 -12.21 8.85 1.92
N GLY A 115 -13.37 8.81 1.24
CA GLY A 115 -13.55 9.35 -0.11
C GLY A 115 -13.50 8.31 -1.24
N LEU A 116 -12.88 7.14 -0.99
CA LEU A 116 -12.97 5.95 -1.85
C LEU A 116 -14.25 5.18 -1.50
N GLY A 117 -15.43 5.78 -1.68
CA GLY A 117 -16.71 5.18 -1.27
C GLY A 117 -17.75 5.23 -2.37
N GLY A 118 -18.63 4.23 -2.44
CA GLY A 118 -19.72 4.15 -3.42
C GLY A 118 -20.22 2.72 -3.59
N ARG A 119 -21.47 2.56 -4.06
CA ARG A 119 -22.08 1.23 -4.26
C ARG A 119 -21.25 0.34 -5.19
N GLU A 120 -20.70 0.91 -6.25
CA GLU A 120 -19.88 0.17 -7.22
C GLU A 120 -18.56 -0.32 -6.61
N LEU A 121 -17.89 0.51 -5.81
CA LEU A 121 -16.68 0.12 -5.11
C LEU A 121 -16.94 -0.95 -4.05
N GLU A 122 -18.07 -0.85 -3.34
CA GLU A 122 -18.48 -1.86 -2.35
C GLU A 122 -18.75 -3.21 -3.03
N GLU A 123 -19.40 -3.22 -4.19
CA GLU A 123 -19.67 -4.44 -4.95
C GLU A 123 -18.37 -5.09 -5.48
N ARG A 124 -17.45 -4.28 -6.02
CA ARG A 124 -16.12 -4.76 -6.42
C ARG A 124 -15.33 -5.32 -5.23
N PHE A 125 -15.31 -4.59 -4.12
CA PHE A 125 -14.66 -5.05 -2.89
C PHE A 125 -15.25 -6.36 -2.37
N ARG A 126 -16.58 -6.50 -2.42
CA ARG A 126 -17.26 -7.74 -2.04
C ARG A 126 -16.88 -8.90 -2.97
N ARG A 127 -16.78 -8.66 -4.28
CA ARG A 127 -16.36 -9.67 -5.27
C ARG A 127 -14.93 -10.12 -5.03
N GLU A 128 -14.01 -9.18 -4.82
CA GLU A 128 -12.60 -9.53 -4.58
C GLU A 128 -12.40 -10.27 -3.27
N ARG A 129 -13.12 -9.88 -2.22
CA ARG A 129 -13.14 -10.63 -0.96
C ARG A 129 -13.56 -12.08 -1.19
N GLN A 130 -14.55 -12.36 -2.05
CA GLN A 130 -15.00 -13.72 -2.34
C GLN A 130 -13.98 -14.53 -3.14
N ILE A 131 -13.25 -13.90 -4.06
CA ILE A 131 -12.19 -14.56 -4.82
C ILE A 131 -11.05 -14.95 -3.89
N LEU A 132 -10.58 -14.00 -3.08
CA LEU A 132 -9.46 -14.22 -2.17
C LEU A 132 -9.82 -15.14 -0.99
N ALA A 133 -11.07 -15.16 -0.54
CA ALA A 133 -11.52 -16.13 0.47
C ALA A 133 -11.44 -17.59 0.02
N ARG A 134 -11.28 -17.86 -1.29
CA ARG A 134 -11.06 -19.22 -1.82
C ARG A 134 -9.60 -19.67 -1.72
N LEU A 135 -8.66 -18.75 -1.49
CA LEU A 135 -7.27 -19.10 -1.24
C LEU A 135 -7.11 -19.55 0.22
N ASP A 136 -7.16 -20.87 0.42
CA ASP A 136 -6.79 -21.49 1.69
C ASP A 136 -5.47 -22.23 1.52
N HIS A 137 -4.39 -21.66 2.05
CA HIS A 137 -3.05 -22.24 1.97
C HIS A 137 -2.24 -21.85 3.21
N PRO A 138 -1.44 -22.76 3.81
CA PRO A 138 -0.63 -22.44 4.99
C PRO A 138 0.31 -21.26 4.79
N ASN A 139 0.80 -21.00 3.57
CA ASN A 139 1.70 -19.90 3.27
C ASN A 139 0.99 -18.61 2.78
N ILE A 140 -0.34 -18.52 2.85
CA ILE A 140 -1.11 -17.32 2.49
C ILE A 140 -1.91 -16.86 3.69
N ALA A 141 -1.80 -15.59 4.07
CA ALA A 141 -2.62 -15.04 5.15
C ALA A 141 -4.10 -15.07 4.78
N ARG A 142 -4.89 -15.71 5.64
CA ARG A 142 -6.32 -15.91 5.38
C ARG A 142 -7.12 -14.63 5.56
N ILE A 143 -8.07 -14.39 4.65
CA ILE A 143 -9.13 -13.40 4.88
C ILE A 143 -10.18 -14.00 5.81
N LEU A 144 -10.43 -13.32 6.92
CA LEU A 144 -11.35 -13.77 7.96
C LEU A 144 -12.74 -13.14 7.79
N ASP A 145 -12.79 -11.85 7.48
CA ASP A 145 -14.02 -11.09 7.33
C ASP A 145 -13.80 -9.81 6.51
N GLY A 146 -14.85 -9.04 6.27
CA GLY A 146 -14.77 -7.70 5.70
C GLY A 146 -16.14 -7.04 5.64
N GLY A 147 -16.14 -5.72 5.56
CA GLY A 147 -17.38 -4.95 5.56
C GLY A 147 -17.16 -3.48 5.26
N VAL A 148 -18.10 -2.66 5.69
CA VAL A 148 -18.06 -1.21 5.56
C VAL A 148 -18.28 -0.60 6.94
N THR A 149 -17.48 0.40 7.32
CA THR A 149 -17.64 1.11 8.59
C THR A 149 -18.93 1.95 8.58
N GLY A 150 -19.36 2.44 9.75
CA GLY A 150 -20.52 3.36 9.83
C GLY A 150 -20.35 4.66 9.02
N GLU A 151 -19.11 5.02 8.69
CA GLU A 151 -18.75 6.18 7.86
C GLU A 151 -18.61 5.83 6.37
N GLY A 152 -18.94 4.60 5.96
CA GLY A 152 -18.88 4.19 4.56
C GLY A 152 -17.50 3.73 4.07
N ARG A 153 -16.53 3.49 4.96
CA ARG A 153 -15.17 3.05 4.57
C ARG A 153 -15.11 1.52 4.45
N PRO A 154 -14.73 0.96 3.30
CA PRO A 154 -14.48 -0.48 3.20
C PRO A 154 -13.35 -0.92 4.13
N TYR A 155 -13.49 -2.09 4.75
CA TYR A 155 -12.44 -2.72 5.53
C TYR A 155 -12.37 -4.22 5.30
N LEU A 156 -11.16 -4.76 5.44
CA LEU A 156 -10.88 -6.19 5.39
C LEU A 156 -10.28 -6.65 6.72
N VAL A 157 -10.68 -7.82 7.17
CA VAL A 157 -10.11 -8.50 8.33
C VAL A 157 -9.33 -9.69 7.82
N MET A 158 -8.04 -9.73 8.14
CA MET A 158 -7.16 -10.82 7.76
C MET A 158 -6.45 -11.38 8.99
N GLN A 159 -5.90 -12.58 8.81
CA GLN A 159 -5.04 -13.20 9.80
C GLN A 159 -3.90 -12.24 10.17
N TYR A 160 -3.72 -11.99 11.46
CA TYR A 160 -2.51 -11.35 11.94
C TYR A 160 -1.39 -12.39 11.94
N VAL A 161 -0.28 -12.06 11.27
CA VAL A 161 0.91 -12.89 11.21
C VAL A 161 1.99 -12.25 12.05
N GLU A 162 2.49 -12.99 13.04
CA GLU A 162 3.67 -12.61 13.82
C GLU A 162 4.91 -13.15 13.12
N GLY A 163 5.59 -12.26 12.40
CA GLY A 163 6.80 -12.58 11.66
C GLY A 163 7.55 -11.32 11.24
N LEU A 164 8.73 -11.53 10.68
CA LEU A 164 9.59 -10.48 10.14
C LEU A 164 9.46 -10.44 8.61
N PRO A 165 9.60 -9.27 7.97
CA PRO A 165 9.78 -9.21 6.52
C PRO A 165 10.90 -10.15 6.06
N ILE A 166 10.69 -10.82 4.92
CA ILE A 166 11.57 -11.91 4.46
C ILE A 166 13.06 -11.53 4.39
N THR A 167 13.38 -10.32 3.94
CA THR A 167 14.76 -9.82 3.86
C THR A 167 15.36 -9.63 5.25
N VAL A 168 14.60 -9.00 6.16
CA VAL A 168 14.99 -8.80 7.57
C VAL A 168 15.20 -10.14 8.27
N TYR A 169 14.31 -11.11 8.07
CA TYR A 169 14.49 -12.46 8.61
C TYR A 169 15.77 -13.12 8.11
N CYS A 170 16.06 -13.03 6.80
CA CYS A 170 17.26 -13.62 6.22
C CYS A 170 18.55 -12.97 6.74
N GLU A 171 18.50 -11.69 7.11
CA GLU A 171 19.61 -10.96 7.72
C GLU A 171 19.77 -11.30 9.20
N GLU A 172 18.69 -11.22 10.00
CA GLU A 172 18.73 -11.48 11.45
C GLU A 172 19.05 -12.94 11.79
N ALA A 173 18.60 -13.88 10.98
CA ALA A 173 18.94 -15.30 11.13
C ALA A 173 20.28 -15.67 10.48
N GLU A 174 21.02 -14.70 9.91
CA GLU A 174 22.32 -14.89 9.25
C GLU A 174 22.30 -16.00 8.18
N LEU A 175 21.20 -16.13 7.44
CA LEU A 175 20.99 -17.23 6.51
C LEU A 175 21.99 -17.20 5.35
N GLY A 176 22.57 -18.36 5.06
CA GLY A 176 23.40 -18.57 3.88
C GLY A 176 22.58 -18.62 2.59
N LEU A 177 23.26 -18.54 1.45
CA LEU A 177 22.62 -18.53 0.13
C LEU A 177 21.65 -19.70 -0.10
N ARG A 178 22.01 -20.90 0.36
CA ARG A 178 21.17 -22.09 0.22
C ARG A 178 19.82 -21.93 0.95
N GLU A 179 19.84 -21.49 2.20
CA GLU A 179 18.65 -21.32 3.02
C GLU A 179 17.75 -20.21 2.46
N ARG A 180 18.36 -19.10 1.98
CA ARG A 180 17.64 -18.03 1.29
C ARG A 180 16.92 -18.55 0.03
N LEU A 181 17.58 -19.40 -0.76
CA LEU A 181 16.98 -20.02 -1.95
C LEU A 181 15.85 -20.99 -1.59
N GLU A 182 15.96 -21.73 -0.49
CA GLU A 182 14.89 -22.63 -0.01
C GLU A 182 13.63 -21.84 0.39
N ILE A 183 13.79 -20.73 1.11
CA ILE A 183 12.69 -19.80 1.42
C ILE A 183 12.11 -19.20 0.14
N PHE A 184 12.97 -18.77 -0.79
CA PHE A 184 12.53 -18.19 -2.06
C PHE A 184 11.75 -19.19 -2.93
N CYS A 185 12.16 -20.47 -2.96
CA CYS A 185 11.40 -21.54 -3.61
C CYS A 185 10.01 -21.69 -2.99
N THR A 186 9.90 -21.61 -1.65
CA THR A 186 8.60 -21.64 -0.95
C THR A 186 7.70 -20.46 -1.36
N VAL A 187 8.28 -19.26 -1.51
CA VAL A 187 7.56 -18.09 -2.04
C VAL A 187 7.07 -18.36 -3.47
N CYS A 188 7.94 -18.85 -4.35
CA CYS A 188 7.60 -19.18 -5.73
C CYS A 188 6.46 -20.20 -5.83
N GLU A 189 6.52 -21.28 -5.04
CA GLU A 189 5.47 -22.30 -4.97
C GLU A 189 4.13 -21.72 -4.51
N THR A 190 4.18 -20.81 -3.52
CA THR A 190 2.98 -20.15 -3.00
C THR A 190 2.37 -19.20 -4.05
N VAL A 191 3.18 -18.41 -4.75
CA VAL A 191 2.73 -17.55 -5.85
C VAL A 191 2.17 -18.39 -7.00
N HIS A 192 2.83 -19.48 -7.36
CA HIS A 192 2.35 -20.40 -8.39
C HIS A 192 0.98 -20.98 -8.05
N LEU A 193 0.73 -21.32 -6.79
CA LEU A 193 -0.58 -21.76 -6.32
C LEU A 193 -1.65 -20.69 -6.51
N ALA A 194 -1.35 -19.41 -6.22
CA ALA A 194 -2.27 -18.31 -6.49
C ALA A 194 -2.56 -18.18 -7.99
N HIS A 195 -1.52 -18.25 -8.84
CA HIS A 195 -1.66 -18.18 -10.30
C HIS A 195 -2.53 -19.31 -10.87
N ARG A 196 -2.41 -20.53 -10.34
CA ARG A 196 -3.29 -21.67 -10.71
C ARG A 196 -4.76 -21.45 -10.35
N ASN A 197 -5.03 -20.57 -9.40
CA ASN A 197 -6.37 -20.13 -9.02
C ASN A 197 -6.79 -18.84 -9.76
N LEU A 198 -6.07 -18.44 -10.80
CA LEU A 198 -6.29 -17.23 -11.60
C LEU A 198 -6.17 -15.93 -10.79
N ILE A 199 -5.38 -15.96 -9.72
CA ILE A 199 -5.14 -14.81 -8.85
C ILE A 199 -3.71 -14.34 -9.04
N VAL A 200 -3.56 -13.07 -9.40
CA VAL A 200 -2.26 -12.37 -9.48
C VAL A 200 -2.12 -11.50 -8.22
N HIS A 201 -0.95 -11.51 -7.60
CA HIS A 201 -0.67 -10.80 -6.35
C HIS A 201 -0.56 -9.28 -6.55
N ARG A 202 0.09 -8.82 -7.62
CA ARG A 202 0.20 -7.40 -8.06
C ARG A 202 0.99 -6.45 -7.14
N ASP A 203 1.35 -6.89 -5.93
CA ASP A 203 2.12 -6.11 -4.95
C ASP A 203 3.14 -6.97 -4.20
N LEU A 204 3.84 -7.88 -4.89
CA LEU A 204 4.91 -8.65 -4.26
C LEU A 204 6.10 -7.73 -3.94
N LYS A 205 6.50 -7.72 -2.67
CA LYS A 205 7.65 -6.97 -2.13
C LYS A 205 8.04 -7.55 -0.77
N PRO A 206 9.26 -7.32 -0.26
CA PRO A 206 9.72 -7.90 0.99
C PRO A 206 8.78 -7.70 2.18
N SER A 207 8.16 -6.52 2.31
CA SER A 207 7.23 -6.21 3.40
C SER A 207 5.88 -6.93 3.33
N ASN A 208 5.53 -7.52 2.18
CA ASN A 208 4.32 -8.34 2.01
C ASN A 208 4.61 -9.85 2.13
N ILE A 209 5.84 -10.24 2.49
CA ILE A 209 6.22 -11.63 2.70
C ILE A 209 6.84 -11.71 4.08
N LEU A 210 6.09 -12.27 5.03
CA LEU A 210 6.58 -12.45 6.39
C LEU A 210 7.12 -13.87 6.58
N VAL A 211 8.11 -14.00 7.44
CA VAL A 211 8.60 -15.28 7.94
C VAL A 211 8.37 -15.32 9.45
N THR A 212 7.65 -16.33 9.92
CA THR A 212 7.38 -16.50 11.35
C THR A 212 8.64 -16.93 12.09
N LEU A 213 8.61 -16.89 13.43
CA LEU A 213 9.71 -17.41 14.25
C LEU A 213 10.00 -18.90 13.99
N ASP A 214 9.00 -19.66 13.57
CA ASP A 214 9.12 -21.07 13.21
C ASP A 214 9.67 -21.28 11.78
N GLY A 215 10.02 -20.20 11.06
CA GLY A 215 10.54 -20.25 9.70
C GLY A 215 9.46 -20.39 8.61
N GLU A 216 8.18 -20.22 8.95
CA GLU A 216 7.09 -20.35 7.97
C GLU A 216 6.91 -19.07 7.16
N VAL A 217 6.95 -19.18 5.83
CA VAL A 217 6.61 -18.09 4.91
C VAL A 217 5.10 -17.81 4.94
N LYS A 218 4.71 -16.53 4.97
CA LYS A 218 3.34 -16.05 4.81
C LYS A 218 3.30 -14.89 3.82
N LEU A 219 2.63 -15.09 2.69
CA LEU A 219 2.28 -14.03 1.76
C LEU A 219 1.10 -13.24 2.29
N LEU A 220 1.24 -11.91 2.26
CA LEU A 220 0.24 -10.94 2.70
C LEU A 220 -0.23 -10.09 1.52
N ASP A 221 -1.42 -9.52 1.63
CA ASP A 221 -1.85 -8.37 0.82
C ASP A 221 -1.73 -8.56 -0.71
N PHE A 222 -2.68 -9.29 -1.30
CA PHE A 222 -2.86 -9.50 -2.75
C PHE A 222 -3.27 -8.24 -3.54
N GLY A 223 -2.65 -7.09 -3.27
CA GLY A 223 -2.86 -5.86 -4.04
C GLY A 223 -4.32 -5.38 -4.07
N ILE A 224 -5.13 -5.74 -3.08
CA ILE A 224 -6.59 -5.52 -3.07
C ILE A 224 -6.95 -4.07 -3.35
N ALA A 225 -6.18 -3.12 -2.81
CA ALA A 225 -6.40 -1.70 -3.06
C ALA A 225 -6.24 -1.32 -4.54
N LYS A 226 -5.33 -1.99 -5.28
CA LYS A 226 -5.10 -1.76 -6.71
C LYS A 226 -6.23 -2.33 -7.58
N LEU A 227 -6.88 -3.41 -7.13
CA LEU A 227 -8.07 -3.99 -7.79
C LEU A 227 -9.32 -3.10 -7.68
N LEU A 228 -9.33 -2.19 -6.71
CA LEU A 228 -10.44 -1.28 -6.44
C LEU A 228 -10.35 0.04 -7.21
N GLY A 229 -9.31 0.22 -8.04
CA GLY A 229 -9.19 1.37 -8.93
C GLY A 229 -10.24 1.38 -10.05
N PRO A 230 -10.32 2.47 -10.85
CA PRO A 230 -11.22 2.54 -12.00
C PRO A 230 -11.03 1.28 -12.88
N ALA A 231 -12.15 0.66 -13.26
CA ALA A 231 -12.17 -0.72 -13.75
C ALA A 231 -11.26 -0.92 -14.97
N GLU A 232 -10.52 -2.04 -14.96
CA GLU A 232 -9.91 -2.67 -16.12
C GLU A 232 -10.93 -3.52 -16.91
N ASP A 233 -12.24 -3.37 -16.65
CA ASP A 233 -13.25 -4.02 -17.47
C ASP A 233 -13.25 -3.33 -18.83
N GLY A 234 -13.04 -4.10 -19.90
CA GLY A 234 -13.07 -3.66 -21.30
C GLY A 234 -14.40 -3.09 -21.80
N SER A 235 -15.22 -2.48 -20.92
CA SER A 235 -16.31 -1.61 -21.28
C SER A 235 -15.76 -0.24 -21.67
N GLU A 236 -15.86 0.06 -22.96
CA GLU A 236 -15.56 1.34 -23.58
C GLU A 236 -16.24 2.50 -22.85
N GLY A 237 -15.44 3.27 -22.11
CA GLY A 237 -15.85 4.56 -21.55
C GLY A 237 -14.63 5.28 -20.98
N PRO A 238 -14.25 6.46 -21.49
CA PRO A 238 -13.08 7.18 -20.97
C PRO A 238 -13.45 7.75 -19.60
N ALA A 239 -12.93 7.15 -18.53
CA ALA A 239 -12.81 7.85 -17.25
C ALA A 239 -11.89 9.08 -17.47
N PRO A 240 -12.27 10.28 -16.98
CA PRO A 240 -11.49 11.49 -17.20
C PRO A 240 -10.07 11.33 -16.65
N ALA A 241 -9.08 11.74 -17.44
CA ALA A 241 -7.65 11.55 -17.18
C ALA A 241 -7.14 12.12 -15.84
N ALA A 242 -7.88 13.05 -15.22
CA ALA A 242 -7.54 13.64 -13.93
C ALA A 242 -7.69 12.67 -12.75
N ASP A 243 -8.60 11.69 -12.84
CA ASP A 243 -8.90 10.74 -11.75
C ASP A 243 -7.98 9.49 -11.78
N ARG A 244 -7.21 9.34 -12.85
CA ARG A 244 -6.26 8.20 -13.04
C ARG A 244 -4.91 8.44 -12.37
N SER A 245 -4.53 9.69 -12.14
CA SER A 245 -3.26 10.07 -11.50
C SER A 245 -3.28 9.80 -9.98
N GLU A 246 -4.41 10.08 -9.33
CA GLU A 246 -4.55 10.01 -7.86
C GLU A 246 -4.59 8.57 -7.30
N LEU A 247 -4.81 7.56 -8.15
CA LEU A 247 -4.85 6.15 -7.78
C LEU A 247 -3.58 5.35 -8.14
N ARG A 248 -2.56 5.95 -8.76
CA ARG A 248 -1.30 5.27 -9.09
C ARG A 248 -0.45 5.06 -7.84
N LEU A 249 -0.74 3.99 -7.12
CA LEU A 249 0.06 3.54 -5.98
C LEU A 249 0.86 2.30 -6.38
N LEU A 250 2.04 2.55 -6.92
CA LEU A 250 3.06 1.54 -7.12
C LEU A 250 4.16 1.75 -6.09
N THR A 251 4.79 0.67 -5.62
CA THR A 251 6.11 0.74 -5.01
C THR A 251 7.10 0.70 -6.18
N PRO A 252 7.66 1.83 -6.65
CA PRO A 252 8.31 1.90 -7.96
C PRO A 252 9.45 0.91 -8.12
N GLU A 253 10.18 0.67 -7.03
CA GLU A 253 11.31 -0.27 -6.93
C GLU A 253 10.95 -1.72 -7.28
N HIS A 254 9.68 -2.12 -7.08
CA HIS A 254 9.21 -3.49 -7.30
C HIS A 254 8.17 -3.59 -8.42
N ALA A 255 7.82 -2.46 -9.05
CA ALA A 255 6.78 -2.41 -10.07
C ALA A 255 7.30 -2.98 -11.39
N ALA A 256 6.50 -3.85 -12.01
CA ALA A 256 6.80 -4.34 -13.35
C ALA A 256 6.63 -3.23 -14.41
N PRO A 257 7.33 -3.30 -15.56
CA PRO A 257 7.20 -2.29 -16.61
C PRO A 257 5.76 -2.07 -17.05
N GLU A 258 4.96 -3.14 -17.17
CA GLU A 258 3.54 -3.04 -17.50
C GLU A 258 2.73 -2.34 -16.41
N GLN A 259 3.12 -2.41 -15.13
CA GLN A 259 2.44 -1.63 -14.09
C GLN A 259 2.72 -0.14 -14.23
N ILE A 260 3.95 0.22 -14.61
CA ILE A 260 4.36 1.62 -14.79
C ILE A 260 3.73 2.22 -16.06
N LEU A 261 3.59 1.40 -17.11
CA LEU A 261 3.10 1.80 -18.43
C LEU A 261 1.58 1.62 -18.60
N ASP A 262 0.84 1.31 -17.52
CA ASP A 262 -0.60 0.95 -17.56
C ASP A 262 -0.93 -0.15 -18.58
N GLY A 263 -0.01 -1.12 -18.73
CA GLY A 263 -0.18 -2.33 -19.51
C GLY A 263 -1.00 -3.40 -18.78
N PRO A 264 -1.40 -4.47 -19.48
CA PRO A 264 -2.23 -5.52 -18.91
C PRO A 264 -1.49 -6.29 -17.81
N ILE A 265 -2.11 -6.36 -16.63
CA ILE A 265 -1.58 -7.13 -15.49
C ILE A 265 -1.77 -8.63 -15.74
N THR A 266 -0.68 -9.39 -15.61
CA THR A 266 -0.69 -10.85 -15.80
C THR A 266 0.17 -11.54 -14.74
N THR A 267 0.27 -12.87 -14.79
CA THR A 267 1.20 -13.62 -13.94
C THR A 267 2.67 -13.24 -14.17
N ALA A 268 3.00 -12.65 -15.34
CA ALA A 268 4.33 -12.12 -15.62
C ALA A 268 4.70 -10.95 -14.69
N THR A 269 3.70 -10.17 -14.23
CA THR A 269 3.89 -9.06 -13.28
C THR A 269 4.45 -9.57 -11.95
N ASP A 270 3.88 -10.65 -11.42
CA ASP A 270 4.41 -11.27 -10.20
C ASP A 270 5.77 -11.93 -10.45
N THR A 271 6.00 -12.47 -11.64
CA THR A 271 7.29 -13.09 -12.01
C THR A 271 8.41 -12.04 -12.03
N TRP A 272 8.14 -10.84 -12.53
CA TRP A 272 9.06 -9.70 -12.44
C TRP A 272 9.39 -9.38 -10.98
N ALA A 273 8.36 -9.22 -10.15
CA ALA A 273 8.54 -8.86 -8.74
C ALA A 273 9.30 -9.95 -7.95
N LEU A 274 9.11 -11.23 -8.28
CA LEU A 274 9.93 -12.33 -7.74
C LEU A 274 11.40 -12.22 -8.15
N GLY A 275 11.67 -11.77 -9.38
CA GLY A 275 13.03 -11.49 -9.84
C GLY A 275 13.70 -10.36 -9.05
N ILE A 276 12.98 -9.27 -8.79
CA ILE A 276 13.46 -8.16 -7.96
C ILE A 276 13.67 -8.61 -6.52
N LEU A 277 12.75 -9.39 -5.95
CA LEU A 277 12.85 -9.91 -4.58
C LEU A 277 14.08 -10.80 -4.37
N LEU A 278 14.48 -11.56 -5.39
CA LEU A 278 15.63 -12.45 -5.33
C LEU A 278 16.97 -11.70 -5.40
N TYR A 279 16.99 -10.52 -6.04
CA TYR A 279 18.17 -9.68 -6.22
C TYR A 279 18.55 -8.97 -4.91
#